data_AF-A0A1Y4BD55-F1
#
_entry.id   AF-A0A1Y4BD55-F1
#
_cell.length_a   1.000
_cell.length_b   1.000
_cell.length_c   1.000
_cell.angle_alpha   90.00
_cell.angle_beta   90.00
_cell.angle_gamma   90.00
#
_symmetry.space_group_name_H-M   'P 1'
#
loop_
_entity.id
_entity.type
_entity.pdbx_description
1 polymer ?
#
loop_
_entity_poly.entity_id
_entity_poly.type
_entity_poly.pdbx_seq_one_letter_code
_entity_poly.pdbx_strand_id
1 'polypeptide(L)'
;MDHCFQRADDTLVEDEGWHAAAARYQDFVRRHRGSRLLLLEIGAGGNTPVFIKYPFRQMAAENPRATYACVSLGEAMAPAEISERSVLLDMGAANTIEALLKQ
;
A
#
# COMPACT_ATOMS: atom_id res chain seq x y z
N MET A 1 5.36 3.51 17.81
CA MET A 1 5.89 3.56 16.43
C MET A 1 5.17 4.70 15.74
N ASP A 2 5.66 5.92 15.99
CA ASP A 2 5.16 7.16 15.40
C ASP A 2 5.95 7.48 14.12
N HIS A 3 6.14 6.46 13.28
CA HIS A 3 6.79 6.64 11.98
C HIS A 3 5.72 7.04 10.99
N CYS A 4 5.37 8.32 11.06
CA CYS A 4 4.61 9.02 10.05
C CYS A 4 5.22 8.76 8.66
N PHE A 5 4.36 8.62 7.67
CA PHE A 5 4.65 8.30 6.27
C PHE A 5 5.38 9.44 5.55
N GLN A 6 6.55 9.87 6.02
CA GLN A 6 7.44 10.78 5.29
C GLN A 6 8.78 10.96 6.02
N ARG A 7 9.84 10.39 5.45
CA ARG A 7 11.12 11.10 5.34
C ARG A 7 11.64 10.87 3.93
N ALA A 8 11.27 11.78 3.05
CA ALA A 8 11.88 11.96 1.73
C ALA A 8 12.07 13.47 1.57
N ASP A 9 13.13 13.97 2.18
CA ASP A 9 13.65 15.33 2.14
C ASP A 9 12.71 16.46 2.63
N ASP A 10 13.27 17.48 3.27
CA ASP A 10 12.55 18.61 3.94
C ASP A 10 11.83 19.57 2.95
N THR A 11 11.30 19.08 1.83
CA THR A 11 10.70 19.87 0.75
C THR A 11 9.18 19.71 0.62
N LEU A 12 8.58 18.79 1.35
CA LEU A 12 7.14 18.57 1.31
C LEU A 12 6.44 19.55 2.27
N VAL A 13 5.56 20.40 1.74
CA VAL A 13 4.77 21.32 2.56
C VAL A 13 3.64 20.52 3.22
N GLU A 14 3.82 20.20 4.50
CA GLU A 14 2.81 19.58 5.36
C GLU A 14 1.88 20.67 5.92
N ASP A 15 0.79 20.96 5.22
CA ASP A 15 -0.24 21.87 5.73
C ASP A 15 -1.20 21.14 6.71
N GLU A 16 -2.12 21.90 7.31
CA GLU A 16 -3.13 21.32 8.22
C GLU A 16 -3.97 20.23 7.53
N GLY A 17 -4.21 20.36 6.22
CA GLY A 17 -4.91 19.37 5.42
C GLY A 17 -4.15 18.05 5.32
N TRP A 18 -2.83 18.12 5.13
CA TRP A 18 -1.94 16.97 5.13
C TRP A 18 -1.94 16.25 6.49
N HIS A 19 -1.78 16.99 7.59
CA HIS A 19 -1.83 16.41 8.94
C HIS A 19 -3.18 15.74 9.24
N ALA A 20 -4.29 16.37 8.83
CA ALA A 20 -5.62 15.80 8.98
C ALA A 20 -5.78 14.50 8.16
N ALA A 21 -5.23 14.44 6.94
CA ALA A 21 -5.25 13.24 6.13
C ALA A 21 -4.39 12.11 6.72
N ALA A 22 -3.19 12.43 7.19
CA ALA A 22 -2.30 11.48 7.86
C ALA A 22 -2.95 10.90 9.12
N ALA A 23 -3.61 11.74 9.93
CA ALA A 23 -4.32 11.30 11.13
C ALA A 23 -5.46 10.32 10.81
N ARG A 24 -6.26 10.59 9.77
CA ARG A 24 -7.32 9.66 9.32
C ARG A 24 -6.76 8.32 8.87
N TYR A 25 -5.65 8.34 8.12
CA TYR A 25 -4.98 7.12 7.68
C TYR A 25 -4.46 6.30 8.87
N GLN A 26 -3.75 6.94 9.80
CA GLN A 26 -3.21 6.27 10.99
C GLN A 26 -4.31 5.67 11.87
N ASP A 27 -5.43 6.39 12.04
CA ASP A 27 -6.59 5.90 12.79
C ASP A 27 -7.25 4.71 12.10
N PHE A 28 -7.38 4.72 10.77
CA PHE A 28 -7.88 3.56 10.01
C PHE A 28 -7.00 2.32 10.23
N VAL A 29 -5.68 2.46 10.10
CA VAL A 29 -4.72 1.36 10.30
C VAL A 29 -4.80 0.83 11.73
N ARG A 30 -4.84 1.71 12.73
CA ARG A 30 -4.94 1.33 14.14
C ARG A 30 -6.21 0.53 14.43
N ARG A 31 -7.37 1.00 13.95
CA ARG A 31 -8.68 0.36 14.22
C ARG A 31 -8.81 -1.02 13.57
N HIS A 32 -8.15 -1.23 12.43
CA HIS A 32 -8.21 -2.48 11.69
C HIS A 32 -6.98 -3.36 11.89
N ARG A 33 -6.16 -3.06 12.91
CA ARG A 33 -4.97 -3.85 13.20
C ARG A 33 -5.38 -5.30 13.46
N GLY A 34 -4.77 -6.20 12.70
CA GLY A 34 -5.06 -7.62 12.76
C GLY A 34 -6.33 -8.05 12.04
N SER A 35 -7.22 -7.17 11.58
CA SER A 35 -8.45 -7.53 10.84
C SER A 35 -8.14 -8.12 9.44
N ARG A 36 -9.15 -8.69 8.78
CA ARG A 36 -9.03 -9.05 7.35
C ARG A 36 -8.93 -7.75 6.54
N LEU A 37 -7.78 -7.52 5.91
CA LEU A 37 -7.45 -6.28 5.22
C LEU A 37 -6.92 -6.58 3.81
N LEU A 38 -7.34 -5.78 2.84
CA LEU A 38 -6.73 -5.76 1.50
C LEU A 38 -5.80 -4.55 1.39
N LEU A 39 -4.53 -4.81 1.16
CA LEU A 39 -3.49 -3.80 0.95
C LEU A 39 -3.20 -3.72 -0.54
N LEU A 40 -3.99 -2.90 -1.25
CA LEU A 40 -3.96 -2.76 -2.70
C LEU A 40 -3.09 -1.58 -3.13
N GLU A 41 -2.05 -1.85 -3.88
CA GLU A 41 -1.27 -0.83 -4.60
C GLU A 41 -1.49 -0.95 -6.11
N ILE A 42 -1.68 0.20 -6.76
CA ILE A 42 -1.90 0.29 -8.20
C ILE A 42 -0.94 1.33 -8.76
N GLY A 43 -0.08 0.94 -9.70
CA GLY A 43 0.89 1.82 -10.35
C GLY A 43 2.03 2.29 -9.43
N ALA A 44 2.20 1.65 -8.26
CA ALA A 44 3.30 1.91 -7.35
C ALA A 44 4.57 1.17 -7.81
N GLY A 45 5.26 1.78 -8.77
CA GLY A 45 6.51 1.26 -9.32
C GLY A 45 7.74 1.46 -8.44
N GLY A 46 8.91 1.04 -8.93
CA GLY A 46 10.19 1.09 -8.22
C GLY A 46 10.76 2.48 -7.90
N ASN A 47 10.14 3.57 -8.39
CA ASN A 47 10.66 4.93 -8.22
C ASN A 47 10.48 5.47 -6.79
N THR A 48 9.39 5.09 -6.11
CA THR A 48 9.07 5.59 -4.77
C THR A 48 8.48 4.51 -3.85
N PRO A 49 9.17 3.35 -3.69
CA PRO A 49 8.63 2.19 -2.98
C PRO A 49 8.46 2.45 -1.48
N VAL A 50 9.15 3.46 -0.94
CA VAL A 50 9.14 3.82 0.49
C VAL A 50 7.78 4.32 0.97
N PHE A 51 6.96 4.95 0.11
CA PHE A 51 5.68 5.53 0.56
C PHE A 51 4.55 4.51 0.68
N ILE A 52 4.48 3.52 -0.21
CA ILE A 52 3.34 2.59 -0.30
C ILE A 52 3.82 1.14 -0.25
N LYS A 53 4.73 0.76 -1.14
CA LYS A 53 5.11 -0.63 -1.38
C LYS A 53 5.73 -1.29 -0.15
N TYR A 54 6.70 -0.65 0.50
CA TYR A 54 7.33 -1.21 1.70
C TYR A 54 6.41 -1.21 2.92
N PRO A 55 5.70 -0.11 3.25
CA PRO A 55 4.74 -0.13 4.35
C PRO A 55 3.66 -1.20 4.18
N PHE A 56 3.10 -1.38 2.98
CA PHE A 56 2.06 -2.38 2.74
C PHE A 56 2.62 -3.80 2.90
N ARG A 57 3.82 -4.07 2.41
CA ARG A 57 4.49 -5.36 2.62
C ARG A 57 4.74 -5.64 4.10
N GLN A 58 5.21 -4.65 4.85
CA GLN A 58 5.40 -4.78 6.29
C GLN A 58 4.08 -5.03 7.02
N MET A 59 3.04 -4.25 6.71
CA MET A 59 1.70 -4.44 7.27
C MET A 59 1.13 -5.83 6.95
N ALA A 60 1.36 -6.36 5.74
CA ALA A 60 0.95 -7.70 5.36
C ALA A 60 1.74 -8.79 6.12
N ALA A 61 3.02 -8.56 6.39
CA ALA A 61 3.85 -9.47 7.18
C ALA A 61 3.42 -9.49 8.66
N GLU A 62 3.11 -8.32 9.24
CA GLU A 62 2.67 -8.18 10.63
C GLU A 62 1.23 -8.65 10.88
N ASN A 63 0.39 -8.70 9.84
CA ASN A 63 -0.99 -9.17 9.92
C ASN A 63 -1.21 -10.40 9.03
N PRO A 64 -1.21 -11.63 9.59
CA PRO A 64 -1.45 -12.86 8.84
C PRO A 64 -2.81 -12.94 8.14
N ARG A 65 -3.79 -12.12 8.54
CA ARG A 65 -5.13 -12.04 7.92
C ARG A 65 -5.21 -11.02 6.79
N ALA A 66 -4.13 -10.28 6.53
CA ALA A 66 -4.08 -9.34 5.41
C ALA A 66 -3.73 -10.06 4.09
N THR A 67 -4.28 -9.53 3.00
CA THR A 67 -3.93 -9.88 1.62
C THR A 67 -3.26 -8.67 0.99
N TYR A 68 -2.11 -8.87 0.36
CA TYR A 68 -1.41 -7.85 -0.40
C TYR A 68 -1.75 -7.99 -1.88
N ALA A 69 -2.09 -6.89 -2.55
CA ALA A 69 -2.36 -6.89 -3.99
C ALA A 69 -1.47 -5.85 -4.68
N CYS A 70 -0.59 -6.31 -5.56
CA CYS A 70 0.35 -5.49 -6.31
C CYS A 70 -0.06 -5.45 -7.77
N VAL A 71 -0.40 -4.26 -8.26
CA VAL A 71 -0.73 -4.03 -9.66
C VAL A 71 0.31 -3.10 -10.26
N SER A 72 1.28 -3.66 -10.97
CA SER A 72 2.34 -2.88 -11.62
C SER A 72 2.89 -3.62 -12.84
N LEU A 73 2.83 -2.98 -14.00
CA LEU A 73 3.34 -3.54 -15.25
C LEU A 73 4.87 -3.69 -15.19
N GLY A 74 5.36 -4.91 -15.34
CA GLY A 74 6.77 -5.29 -15.27
C GLY A 74 7.36 -5.35 -13.85
N GLU A 75 6.59 -5.04 -12.81
CA GLU A 75 7.09 -4.90 -11.42
C GLU A 75 6.17 -5.54 -10.35
N ALA A 76 5.24 -6.41 -10.78
CA ALA A 76 4.34 -7.14 -9.91
C ALA A 76 5.10 -8.24 -9.14
N MET A 77 5.53 -7.92 -7.91
CA MET A 77 6.32 -8.82 -7.07
C MET A 77 5.98 -8.64 -5.59
N ALA A 78 5.96 -9.77 -4.87
CA ALA A 78 5.86 -9.82 -3.42
C ALA A 78 7.10 -10.49 -2.78
N PRO A 79 7.48 -10.11 -1.55
CA PRO A 79 8.42 -10.86 -0.73
C PRO A 79 7.95 -12.29 -0.46
N ALA A 80 8.91 -13.20 -0.24
CA ALA A 80 8.62 -14.61 -0.01
C ALA A 80 7.69 -14.84 1.20
N GLU A 81 7.86 -14.05 2.27
CA GLU A 81 7.13 -14.22 3.54
C GLU A 81 5.62 -13.96 3.40
N ILE A 82 5.19 -13.21 2.38
CA ILE A 82 3.78 -12.89 2.14
C ILE A 82 3.28 -13.43 0.80
N SER A 83 4.10 -14.19 0.07
CA SER A 83 3.81 -14.69 -1.28
C SER A 83 2.48 -15.45 -1.37
N GLU A 84 2.20 -16.35 -0.42
CA GLU A 84 0.95 -17.13 -0.36
C GLU A 84 -0.31 -16.28 -0.15
N ARG A 85 -0.15 -15.05 0.35
CA ARG A 85 -1.23 -14.09 0.62
C ARG A 85 -1.15 -12.87 -0.30
N SER A 86 -0.46 -13.01 -1.43
CA SER A 86 -0.26 -11.95 -2.40
C SER A 86 -0.98 -12.22 -3.71
N VAL A 87 -1.62 -11.18 -4.24
CA VAL A 87 -2.20 -11.16 -5.59
C VAL A 87 -1.31 -10.24 -6.44
N LEU A 88 -0.67 -10.81 -7.47
CA LEU A 88 0.25 -10.08 -8.34
C LEU A 88 -0.40 -9.93 -9.72
N LEU A 89 -0.65 -8.68 -10.12
CA LEU A 89 -1.24 -8.35 -11.42
C LEU A 89 -0.23 -7.55 -12.24
N ASP A 90 0.36 -8.23 -13.23
CA ASP A 90 1.28 -7.63 -14.18
C ASP A 90 0.51 -6.94 -15.32
N MET A 91 -0.09 -5.79 -15.00
CA MET A 91 -0.91 -5.03 -15.94
C MET A 91 -0.94 -3.54 -15.55
N GLY A 92 -1.26 -2.67 -16.52
CA GLY A 92 -1.39 -1.24 -16.28
C GLY A 92 -2.64 -0.87 -15.47
N ALA A 93 -2.53 0.21 -14.67
CA ALA A 93 -3.58 0.69 -13.78
C ALA A 93 -4.95 0.87 -14.45
N ALA A 94 -4.98 1.47 -15.64
CA ALA A 94 -6.22 1.71 -16.39
C ALA A 94 -6.95 0.39 -16.72
N ASN A 95 -6.21 -0.59 -17.26
CA ASN A 95 -6.76 -1.90 -17.61
C ASN A 95 -7.29 -2.63 -16.38
N THR A 96 -6.61 -2.50 -15.23
CA THR A 96 -7.06 -3.12 -13.98
C THR A 96 -8.36 -2.51 -13.49
N ILE A 97 -8.45 -1.19 -13.44
CA ILE A 97 -9.67 -0.50 -12.99
C ILE A 97 -10.83 -0.85 -13.92
N GLU A 98 -10.60 -0.86 -15.24
CA GLU A 98 -11.62 -1.26 -16.21
C GLU A 98 -12.10 -2.70 -15.97
N ALA A 99 -11.19 -3.64 -15.72
CA ALA A 99 -11.55 -5.03 -15.43
C ALA A 99 -12.33 -5.19 -14.11
N LEU A 100 -12.01 -4.39 -13.09
CA LEU A 100 -12.71 -4.41 -11.80
C LEU A 100 -14.11 -3.81 -11.87
N LEU A 101 -14.34 -2.82 -12.74
CA LEU A 101 -15.63 -2.16 -12.90
C LEU A 101 -16.64 -2.95 -13.75
N LYS A 102 -16.19 -3.97 -14.50
CA LYS A 102 -17.03 -4.80 -15.37
C LYS A 102 -17.62 -6.04 -14.67
N GLN A 103 -17.56 -6.10 -13.34
CA GLN A 103 -18.09 -7.21 -12.53
C GLN A 103 -19.54 -7.00 -12.10
#